data_AF-Q9I9K8-F1
#
_entry.id   AF-Q9I9K8-F1
#
_cell.length_a   1.000
_cell.length_b   1.000
_cell.length_c   1.000
_cell.angle_alpha   90.00
_cell.angle_beta   90.00
_cell.angle_gamma   90.00
#
_symmetry.space_group_name_H-M   'P 1'
#
loop_
_entity.id
_entity.type
_entity.pdbx_description
1 polymer ?
#
loop_
_entity_poly.entity_id
_entity_poly.type
_entity_poly.pdbx_seq_one_letter_code
_entity_poly.pdbx_strand_id
1 'polypeptide(L)' 'LLSTEGEIQIDGVSWNSVSLRKWRKAFGVIPQKVFVFSGTFRKNLDPYEQWTDEEIWKVTEEVGLKS' A
#
# COMPACT_ATOMS: atom_id res chain seq x y z
N LEU A 1 -14.73 15.36 10.29
CA LEU A 1 -13.56 14.64 10.84
C LEU A 1 -13.81 14.51 12.32
N LEU A 2 -14.11 13.30 12.79
CA LEU A 2 -14.26 13.05 14.24
C LEU A 2 -12.91 13.37 14.89
N SER A 3 -12.90 14.22 15.90
CA SER A 3 -11.72 14.42 16.74
C SER A 3 -11.54 13.16 17.56
N THR A 4 -10.64 12.28 17.13
CA THR A 4 -10.19 11.16 17.94
C THR A 4 -9.36 11.73 19.09
N GLU A 5 -9.81 11.55 20.33
CA GLU A 5 -9.02 11.89 21.51
C GLU A 5 -7.88 10.88 21.69
N GLY A 6 -6.74 11.35 22.20
CA GLY A 6 -5.54 10.54 22.40
C GLY A 6 -4.43 10.79 21.37
N GLU A 7 -3.30 10.14 21.59
CA GLU A 7 -2.08 10.30 20.79
C GLU A 7 -1.59 8.94 20.29
N ILE A 8 -1.28 8.84 19.00
CA ILE A 8 -0.71 7.64 18.38
C ILE A 8 0.75 7.93 18.05
N GLN A 9 1.63 7.09 18.57
CA GLN A 9 3.06 7.17 18.28
C GLN A 9 3.53 5.91 17.57
N ILE A 10 4.42 6.09 16.60
CA ILE A 10 5.13 5.01 15.91
C ILE A 10 6.60 5.20 16.26
N ASP A 11 7.17 4.26 17.02
CA ASP A 11 8.55 4.33 17.54
C ASP A 11 8.85 5.66 18.27
N GLY A 12 7.88 6.16 19.05
CA GLY A 12 7.99 7.43 19.79
C GLY A 12 7.77 8.69 18.95
N VAL A 13 7.53 8.56 17.65
CA VAL A 13 7.20 9.68 16.75
C VAL A 13 5.69 9.85 16.68
N SER A 14 5.18 11.03 17.04
CA SER A 14 3.77 11.37 16.91
C SER A 14 3.29 11.25 15.46
N TRP A 15 2.14 10.60 15.23
CA TRP A 15 1.58 10.39 13.90
C TRP A 15 1.35 11.72 13.13
N ASN A 16 1.02 12.81 13.84
CA ASN A 16 0.69 14.10 13.24
C ASN A 16 1.95 14.94 12.92
N SER A 17 3.12 14.54 13.43
CA SER A 17 4.40 15.22 13.18
C SER A 17 5.03 14.90 11.81
N VAL A 18 4.49 13.90 11.11
CA VAL A 18 4.96 13.43 9.80
C VAL A 18 3.81 13.47 8.80
N SER A 19 4.11 13.83 7.54
CA SER A 19 3.07 13.93 6.51
C SER A 19 2.43 12.57 6.22
N LEU A 20 1.11 12.58 5.97
CA LEU A 20 0.36 11.38 5.61
C LEU A 20 0.94 10.66 4.39
N ARG A 21 1.47 11.41 3.41
CA ARG A 21 2.16 10.84 2.23
C ARG A 21 3.39 10.03 2.62
N LYS A 22 4.15 10.46 3.63
CA LYS A 22 5.32 9.72 4.12
C LYS A 22 4.87 8.47 4.87
N TRP A 23 3.86 8.55 5.72
CA TRP A 23 3.29 7.38 6.39
C TRP A 23 2.74 6.33 5.42
N ARG A 24 2.00 6.76 4.40
CA ARG A 24 1.44 5.85 3.37
C ARG A 24 2.49 5.12 2.54
N LYS A 25 3.76 5.53 2.57
CA LYS A 25 4.87 4.77 1.97
C LYS A 25 5.48 3.74 2.92
N ALA A 26 5.32 3.94 4.23
CA ALA A 26 5.85 3.05 5.26
C ALA A 26 4.87 1.93 5.62
N PHE A 27 3.56 2.16 5.48
CA PHE A 27 2.51 1.19 5.79
C PHE A 27 1.77 0.74 4.54
N GLY A 28 1.74 -0.57 4.31
CA GLY A 28 0.75 -1.21 3.44
C GLY A 28 -0.55 -1.47 4.21
N VAL A 29 -1.71 -1.26 3.58
CA VAL A 29 -3.02 -1.56 4.16
C VAL A 29 -3.72 -2.60 3.30
N ILE A 30 -4.06 -3.75 3.89
CA ILE A 30 -4.86 -4.78 3.23
C ILE A 30 -6.31 -4.61 3.71
N PRO A 31 -7.26 -4.25 2.82
CA PRO A 31 -8.65 -4.07 3.21
C PRO A 31 -9.31 -5.42 3.51
N GLN A 32 -10.29 -5.43 4.42
CA GLN A 32 -11.08 -6.64 4.74
C GLN A 32 -11.92 -7.14 3.56
N LYS A 33 -12.30 -6.25 2.65
CA LYS A 33 -12.97 -6.57 1.38
C LYS A 33 -12.03 -6.22 0.23
N VAL A 34 -11.66 -7.23 -0.55
CA VAL A 34 -10.86 -7.04 -1.76
C VAL A 34 -11.71 -6.37 -2.83
N PHE A 35 -11.14 -5.38 -3.52
CA PHE A 35 -11.72 -4.80 -4.72
C PHE A 35 -10.66 -4.81 -5.82
N VAL A 36 -11.09 -5.10 -7.04
CA VAL A 36 -10.26 -5.11 -8.24
C VAL A 36 -10.88 -4.10 -9.19
N PHE A 37 -10.05 -3.23 -9.76
CA PHE A 37 -10.48 -2.27 -10.77
C PHE A 37 -10.56 -2.94 -12.14
N SER A 38 -11.53 -2.51 -12.94
CA SER A 38 -11.56 -2.83 -14.36
C SER A 38 -10.28 -2.34 -15.03
N GLY A 39 -9.51 -3.25 -15.62
CA GLY A 39 -8.21 -2.91 -16.22
C GLY A 39 -7.31 -4.13 -16.32
N THR A 40 -6.05 -3.89 -16.66
CA THR A 40 -5.04 -4.95 -16.70
C THR A 40 -4.62 -5.35 -15.29
N PHE A 41 -4.07 -6.55 -15.17
CA PHE A 41 -3.43 -7.00 -13.94
C PHE A 41 -2.33 -6.01 -13.50
N ARG A 42 -1.53 -5.53 -14.47
CA ARG A 42 -0.52 -4.49 -14.28
C ARG A 42 -1.08 -3.22 -13.62
N LYS A 43 -2.18 -2.67 -14.14
CA LYS A 43 -2.81 -1.45 -13.60
C LYS A 43 -3.36 -1.64 -12.18
N ASN A 44 -3.74 -2.85 -11.81
CA ASN A 44 -4.22 -3.15 -10.45
C ASN A 44 -3.07 -3.27 -9.43
N LEU A 45 -1.86 -3.68 -9.86
CA LEU A 45 -0.69 -3.81 -9.00
C LEU A 45 0.19 -2.56 -8.94
N ASP A 46 0.39 -1.91 -10.08
CA ASP A 46 1.25 -0.74 -10.23
C ASP A 46 0.58 0.33 -11.12
N PRO A 47 -0.40 1.07 -10.58
CA PRO A 47 -1.14 2.08 -11.33
C PRO A 47 -0.30 3.30 -11.75
N TYR A 48 0.91 3.45 -11.20
CA TYR A 48 1.80 4.58 -11.47
C TYR A 48 3.05 4.18 -12.26
N GLU A 49 3.13 2.93 -12.73
CA GLU A 49 4.23 2.42 -13.56
C GLU A 49 5.61 2.66 -12.93
N GLN A 50 5.73 2.41 -11.62
CA GLN A 50 6.96 2.65 -10.85
C GLN A 50 7.93 1.48 -10.85
N TRP A 51 7.49 0.28 -11.24
CA TRP A 51 8.27 -0.96 -11.17
C TRP A 51 8.50 -1.56 -12.56
N THR A 52 9.51 -2.40 -12.75
CA THR A 52 9.68 -3.10 -14.05
C THR A 52 8.75 -4.32 -14.14
N ASP A 53 8.57 -4.87 -15.33
CA ASP A 53 7.78 -6.10 -15.49
C ASP A 53 8.45 -7.29 -14.79
N GLU A 54 9.78 -7.34 -14.77
CA GLU A 54 10.54 -8.38 -14.06
C GLU A 54 10.29 -8.33 -12.55
N GLU A 55 10.25 -7.12 -11.96
CA GLU A 55 9.96 -6.94 -10.54
C GLU A 55 8.54 -7.40 -10.18
N ILE A 56 7.55 -7.05 -11.02
CA ILE A 56 6.18 -7.50 -10.81
C ILE A 56 6.08 -9.02 -10.94
N TRP A 57 6.66 -9.60 -12.00
CA TRP A 57 6.60 -11.06 -12.19
C TRP A 57 7.27 -11.82 -11.06
N LYS A 58 8.38 -11.32 -10.52
CA LYS A 58 9.05 -11.91 -9.37
C LYS A 58 8.10 -11.97 -8.16
N VAL A 59 7.45 -10.87 -7.80
CA VAL A 59 6.52 -10.84 -6.65
C VAL A 59 5.33 -11.77 -6.88
N THR A 60 4.79 -11.84 -8.09
CA THR A 60 3.66 -12.72 -8.39
C THR A 60 3.99 -14.20 -8.25
N GLU A 61 5.25 -14.58 -8.47
CA GLU A 61 5.76 -15.93 -8.24
C GLU A 61 5.88 -16.21 -6.75
N GLU A 62 6.46 -15.28 -5.98
CA GLU A 62 6.62 -15.39 -4.52
C GLU A 62 5.28 -15.55 -3.78
N VAL A 63 4.20 -14.94 -4.30
CA VAL A 63 2.86 -15.02 -3.70
C VAL A 63 1.93 -16.05 -4.36
N GLY A 64 2.45 -16.87 -5.30
CA GLY A 64 1.68 -17.95 -5.93
C GLY A 64 0.56 -17.50 -6.86
N LEU A 65 0.65 -16.29 -7.42
CA LEU A 65 -0.29 -15.77 -8.42
C LEU A 65 0.13 -16.08 -9.86
N LYS A 66 1.41 -16.38 -10.09
CA LYS A 66 1.94 -16.79 -11.38
C LYS A 66 1.62 -18.26 -11.63
N SER A 67 0.95 -18.56 -12.75
CA SER A 67 0.62 -19.92 -13.20
C SER A 67 1.75 -20.56 -13.98
#